data_AF-A0A7G1I0W3-F1
#
_entry.id   AF-A0A7G1I0W3-F1
#
_cell.length_a   1.000
_cell.length_b   1.000
_cell.length_c   1.000
_cell.angle_alpha   90.00
_cell.angle_beta   90.00
_cell.angle_gamma   90.00
#
_symmetry.space_group_name_H-M   'P 1'
#
loop_
_entity.id
_entity.type
_entity.pdbx_description
1 polymer ?
#
loop_
_entity_poly.entity_id
_entity_poly.type
_entity_poly.pdbx_seq_one_letter_code
_entity_poly.pdbx_strand_id
1 'polypeptide(L)'
;MEKDLELRVSELEKMLFLSKNVLSFDEASRFLNLSKSYLYKLTSGNLIPHYKPQGKMLYFEKTELEAWLRQNPVKTQAQIEQEAQKYILNRPLKK
;
A
#
# COMPACT_ATOMS: atom_id res chain seq x y z
N MET A 1 10.19 4.77 -36.58
CA MET A 1 11.42 5.13 -35.82
C MET A 1 11.06 5.97 -34.60
N GLU A 2 10.29 7.05 -34.74
CA GLU A 2 9.80 7.84 -33.58
C GLU A 2 8.92 7.03 -32.61
N LYS A 3 8.00 6.21 -33.14
CA LYS A 3 7.12 5.35 -32.32
C LYS A 3 7.87 4.28 -31.49
N ASP A 4 9.10 3.94 -31.88
CA ASP A 4 9.98 3.02 -31.13
C ASP A 4 10.67 3.74 -29.96
N LEU A 5 11.10 4.98 -30.19
CA LEU A 5 11.71 5.83 -29.15
C LEU A 5 10.70 6.19 -28.05
N GLU A 6 9.48 6.58 -28.41
CA GLU A 6 8.43 6.88 -27.43
C GLU A 6 8.12 5.66 -26.54
N LEU A 7 8.08 4.47 -27.13
CA LEU A 7 7.84 3.23 -26.40
C LEU A 7 8.97 2.95 -25.40
N ARG A 8 10.23 3.06 -25.85
CA ARG A 8 11.41 2.86 -25.00
C ARG A 8 11.50 3.88 -23.87
N VAL A 9 11.15 5.14 -24.12
CA VAL A 9 11.09 6.18 -23.07
C VAL A 9 10.02 5.82 -22.04
N SER A 10 8.83 5.42 -22.47
CA SER A 10 7.75 5.00 -21.56
C SER A 10 8.15 3.79 -20.70
N GLU A 11 8.89 2.83 -21.26
CA GLU A 11 9.42 1.69 -20.52
C GLU A 11 10.45 2.11 -19.47
N LEU A 12 11.37 3.02 -19.81
CA LEU A 12 12.35 3.57 -18.88
C LEU A 12 11.70 4.35 -17.73
N GLU A 13 10.68 5.17 -18.02
CA GLU A 13 9.92 5.88 -16.99
C GLU A 13 9.24 4.92 -16.01
N LYS A 14 8.67 3.81 -16.52
CA LYS A 14 8.08 2.75 -15.68
C LYS A 14 9.14 2.05 -14.83
N MET A 15 10.27 1.67 -15.41
CA MET A 15 11.37 1.03 -14.67
C MET A 15 11.89 1.94 -13.55
N LEU A 16 12.09 3.23 -13.84
CA LEU A 16 12.50 4.22 -12.86
C LEU A 16 11.49 4.32 -11.71
N PHE A 17 10.20 4.44 -12.04
CA PHE A 17 9.13 4.47 -11.04
C PHE A 17 9.13 3.23 -10.13
N LEU A 18 9.31 2.04 -10.68
CA LEU A 18 9.36 0.79 -9.91
C LEU A 18 10.56 0.74 -8.95
N SER A 19 11.69 1.34 -9.34
CA SER A 19 12.94 1.37 -8.57
C SER A 19 12.98 2.43 -7.45
N LYS A 20 12.08 3.42 -7.47
CA LYS A 20 12.05 4.47 -6.45
C LYS A 20 11.58 3.93 -5.10
N ASN A 21 12.30 4.30 -4.05
CA ASN A 21 11.91 4.02 -2.66
C ASN A 21 11.00 5.11 -2.10
N VAL A 22 11.27 6.37 -2.43
CA VAL A 22 10.47 7.52 -2.02
C VAL A 22 9.61 8.01 -3.19
N LEU A 23 8.31 8.12 -2.93
CA LEU A 23 7.31 8.59 -3.88
C LEU A 23 6.84 10.00 -3.52
N SER A 24 6.66 10.83 -4.54
CA SER A 24 5.89 12.07 -4.44
C SER A 24 4.38 11.79 -4.27
N PHE A 25 3.60 12.83 -3.99
CA PHE A 25 2.14 12.72 -3.88
C PHE A 25 1.47 12.13 -5.13
N ASP A 26 1.87 12.57 -6.32
CA ASP A 26 1.32 12.06 -7.59
C ASP A 26 1.70 10.60 -7.83
N GLU A 27 2.95 10.24 -7.50
CA GLU A 27 3.45 8.87 -7.61
C GLU A 27 2.76 7.94 -6.61
N ALA A 28 2.54 8.38 -5.37
CA ALA A 28 1.81 7.62 -4.36
C ALA A 28 0.33 7.41 -4.75
N SER A 29 -0.32 8.44 -5.31
CA SER A 29 -1.69 8.33 -5.85
C SER A 29 -1.77 7.27 -6.95
N ARG A 30 -0.79 7.21 -7.85
CA ARG A 30 -0.68 6.18 -8.88
C ARG A 30 -0.37 4.80 -8.30
N PHE A 31 0.57 4.72 -7.35
CA PHE A 31 1.00 3.47 -6.72
C PHE A 31 -0.13 2.78 -5.96
N LEU A 32 -0.88 3.55 -5.16
CA LEU A 32 -2.00 3.04 -4.36
C LEU A 32 -3.29 2.87 -5.17
N ASN A 33 -3.30 3.32 -6.43
CA ASN A 33 -4.50 3.42 -7.27
C ASN A 33 -5.65 4.19 -6.59
N LEU A 34 -5.31 5.30 -5.92
CA LEU A 34 -6.26 6.17 -5.22
C LEU A 34 -6.38 7.50 -5.93
N SER A 35 -7.58 8.09 -5.92
CA SER A 35 -7.74 9.47 -6.40
C SER A 35 -6.93 10.43 -5.53
N LYS A 36 -6.39 11.49 -6.13
CA LYS A 36 -5.63 12.53 -5.41
C LYS A 36 -6.43 13.11 -4.25
N SER A 37 -7.72 13.39 -4.45
CA SER A 37 -8.59 13.93 -3.40
C SER A 37 -8.74 12.96 -2.23
N TYR A 38 -8.82 11.66 -2.49
CA TYR A 38 -8.89 10.65 -1.43
C TYR A 38 -7.56 10.49 -0.71
N LEU A 39 -6.45 10.44 -1.44
CA LEU A 39 -5.11 10.43 -0.83
C LEU A 39 -4.88 11.67 0.03
N TYR A 40 -5.32 12.85 -0.43
CA TYR A 40 -5.25 14.08 0.35
C TYR A 40 -6.03 13.95 1.66
N LYS A 41 -7.28 13.43 1.61
CA LYS A 41 -8.09 13.17 2.80
C LYS A 41 -7.40 12.22 3.79
N LEU A 42 -6.74 11.17 3.30
CA LEU A 42 -5.98 10.25 4.14
C LEU A 42 -4.79 10.96 4.81
N THR A 43 -4.05 11.78 4.06
CA THR A 43 -2.88 12.50 4.59
C THR A 43 -3.28 13.57 5.60
N SER A 44 -4.34 14.36 5.33
CA SER A 44 -4.80 15.39 6.26
C SER A 44 -5.40 14.82 7.53
N GLY A 45 -5.96 13.60 7.47
CA GLY A 45 -6.46 12.85 8.63
C GLY A 45 -5.40 12.02 9.37
N ASN A 46 -4.13 12.07 8.95
CA ASN A 46 -3.06 11.19 9.48
C ASN A 46 -3.39 9.69 9.41
N LEU A 47 -4.16 9.27 8.40
CA LEU A 47 -4.63 7.90 8.22
C LEU A 47 -3.69 7.03 7.37
N ILE A 48 -2.71 7.66 6.72
CA ILE A 48 -1.70 7.01 5.88
C ILE A 48 -0.30 7.49 6.27
N PRO A 49 0.71 6.62 6.35
CA PRO A 49 2.09 7.03 6.63
C PRO A 49 2.59 7.97 5.53
N HIS A 50 3.13 9.12 5.94
CA HIS A 50 3.65 10.13 5.03
C HIS A 50 4.67 11.03 5.74
N TYR A 51 5.50 11.70 4.95
CA TYR A 51 6.56 12.59 5.38
C TYR A 51 6.35 14.00 4.83
N LYS A 52 6.67 15.02 5.64
CA LYS A 52 6.48 16.44 5.30
C LYS A 52 7.69 17.29 5.72
N PRO A 53 8.91 17.04 5.21
CA PRO A 53 10.16 17.61 5.71
C PRO A 53 10.19 19.15 5.70
N GLN A 54 9.51 19.77 4.74
CA GLN A 54 9.44 21.23 4.57
C GLN A 54 8.04 21.80 4.81
N GLY A 55 7.12 21.02 5.39
CA GLY A 55 5.78 21.51 5.73
C GLY A 55 4.84 21.81 4.54
N LYS A 56 5.28 21.69 3.28
CA LYS A 56 4.47 21.90 2.07
C LYS A 56 4.29 20.64 1.24
N MET A 57 5.38 19.94 0.93
CA MET A 57 5.39 18.77 0.06
C MET A 57 5.21 17.47 0.87
N LEU A 58 4.45 16.53 0.30
CA LEU A 58 4.22 15.20 0.86
C LEU A 58 5.09 14.17 0.12
N TYR A 59 5.76 13.33 0.89
CA TYR A 59 6.54 12.19 0.42
C TYR A 59 6.12 10.92 1.13
N PHE A 60 6.34 9.79 0.47
CA PHE A 60 5.90 8.48 0.95
C PHE A 60 7.01 7.47 0.75
N GLU A 61 7.31 6.69 1.78
CA GLU A 61 8.20 5.54 1.66
C GLU A 61 7.40 4.35 1.10
N LYS A 62 7.87 3.75 0.02
CA LYS A 62 7.16 2.67 -0.69
C LYS A 62 6.91 1.47 0.24
N THR A 63 7.90 1.10 1.05
CA THR A 63 7.76 -0.03 1.98
C THR A 63 6.71 0.21 3.06
N GLU A 64 6.55 1.45 3.51
CA GLU A 64 5.50 1.81 4.48
C GLU A 64 4.11 1.80 3.84
N LEU A 65 3.99 2.25 2.59
CA LEU A 65 2.75 2.13 1.83
C LEU A 65 2.35 0.67 1.62
N GLU A 66 3.31 -0.20 1.29
CA GLU A 66 3.05 -1.64 1.17
C GLU A 66 2.63 -2.26 2.50
N ALA A 67 3.27 -1.87 3.61
CA ALA A 67 2.87 -2.33 4.94
C ALA A 67 1.46 -1.84 5.30
N TRP A 68 1.14 -0.59 4.95
CA TRP A 68 -0.18 0.00 5.14
C TRP A 68 -1.27 -0.74 4.35
N LEU A 69 -0.99 -1.14 3.09
CA LEU A 69 -1.91 -1.94 2.28
C LEU A 69 -2.21 -3.33 2.86
N ARG A 70 -1.30 -3.90 3.64
CA ARG A 70 -1.44 -5.22 4.27
C ARG A 70 -2.10 -5.16 5.65
N GLN A 71 -2.55 -3.98 6.09
CA GLN A 71 -3.25 -3.83 7.36
C GLN A 71 -4.62 -4.52 7.33
N ASN A 72 -5.06 -5.02 8.49
CA ASN A 72 -6.37 -5.66 8.69
C ASN A 72 -6.65 -6.83 7.71
N PRO A 73 -5.80 -7.87 7.69
CA PRO A 73 -6.03 -9.02 6.83
C PRO A 73 -7.37 -9.69 7.16
N VAL A 74 -8.18 -9.96 6.14
CA VAL A 74 -9.41 -10.73 6.29
C VAL A 74 -9.07 -12.21 6.26
N LYS A 75 -9.36 -12.92 7.35
CA LYS A 75 -9.13 -14.37 7.44
C LYS A 75 -10.06 -15.09 6.48
N THR A 76 -9.56 -16.16 5.86
CA THR A 76 -10.38 -17.05 5.06
C THR A 76 -11.26 -17.92 5.96
N GLN A 77 -12.36 -18.45 5.41
CA GLN A 77 -13.25 -19.35 6.13
C GLN A 77 -12.49 -20.56 6.72
N ALA A 78 -11.56 -21.15 5.96
CA ALA A 78 -10.72 -22.25 6.41
C ALA A 78 -9.80 -21.85 7.60
N GLN A 79 -9.23 -20.64 7.58
CA GLN A 79 -8.42 -20.13 8.69
C GLN A 79 -9.27 -19.94 9.96
N ILE A 80 -10.48 -19.41 9.80
CA ILE A 80 -11.44 -19.23 10.90
C ILE A 80 -11.83 -20.59 11.49
N GLU A 81 -12.15 -21.58 10.65
CA GLU A 81 -12.50 -22.94 11.09
C GLU A 81 -11.33 -23.62 11.80
N GLN A 82 -10.11 -23.51 11.27
CA GLN A 82 -8.92 -24.07 11.90
C GLN A 82 -8.66 -23.44 13.28
N GLU A 83 -8.87 -22.14 13.42
CA GLU A 83 -8.73 -21.44 14.70
C GLU A 83 -9.81 -21.87 15.69
N ALA A 84 -11.06 -22.03 15.24
CA ALA A 84 -12.15 -22.55 16.05
C ALA A 84 -11.89 -23.99 16.52
N GLN A 85 -11.41 -24.87 15.64
CA GLN A 85 -11.01 -26.24 15.98
C GLN A 85 -9.88 -26.25 17.01
N LYS A 86 -8.84 -25.43 16.80
CA LYS A 86 -7.72 -25.28 17.74
C LYS A 86 -8.19 -24.75 19.10
N TYR A 87 -9.16 -23.84 19.12
CA TYR A 87 -9.73 -23.31 20.36
C TYR A 87 -10.46 -24.41 21.15
N ILE A 88 -11.31 -25.20 20.48
CA ILE A 88 -12.05 -26.32 21.10
C ILE A 88 -11.08 -27.36 21.67
N LEU A 89 -10.03 -27.73 20.93
CA LEU A 89 -9.05 -28.71 21.37
C LEU A 89 -8.28 -28.27 22.63
N ASN A 90 -7.97 -26.97 22.74
CA ASN A 90 -7.17 -26.42 23.84
C ASN A 90 -7.97 -26.03 25.09
N ARG A 91 -9.31 -25.99 25.01
CA ARG A 91 -10.20 -25.80 26.17
C ARG A 91 -11.24 -26.92 26.21
N PRO A 92 -10.94 -28.05 26.87
CA PRO A 92 -11.97 -29.07 27.08
C PRO A 92 -13.14 -28.43 27.83
N LEU A 93 -14.34 -28.58 27.27
CA LEU A 93 -15.57 -28.12 27.90
C LEU A 93 -15.60 -28.69 29.33
N LYS A 94 -15.58 -27.82 30.35
CA LYS A 94 -15.82 -28.23 31.72
C LYS A 94 -17.21 -28.88 31.74
N LYS A 95 -17.24 -30.18 32.05
CA LYS A 95 -18.48 -30.93 32.33
C LYS A 95 -19.23 -30.31 33.50
#